data_AF-A0A954VY66-F1
#
_entry.id   AF-A0A954VY66-F1
#
_cell.length_a   1.000
_cell.length_b   1.000
_cell.length_c   1.000
_cell.angle_alpha   90.00
_cell.angle_beta   90.00
_cell.angle_gamma   90.00
#
_symmetry.space_group_name_H-M   'P 1'
#
loop_
_entity.id
_entity.type
_entity.pdbx_description
1 polymer ?
#
loop_
_entity_poly.entity_id
_entity_poly.type
_entity_poly.pdbx_seq_one_letter_code
_entity_poly.pdbx_strand_id
1 'polypeptide(L)'
;MQLNQVTGCLLGLAVGDSVGSHFEGQEPHWVRRRYADAQAFIESPPPPPWHYTDDTQMMIGVTQALIQDGQIESATAHSDASDLYVTLSK
;
A
#
# COMPACT_ATOMS: atom_id res chain seq x y z
N MET A 1 7.21 2.92 -20.32
CA MET A 1 6.22 2.15 -19.53
C MET A 1 4.83 2.55 -20.01
N GLN A 2 3.90 1.61 -20.19
CA GLN A 2 2.53 1.95 -20.61
C GLN A 2 1.72 2.48 -19.42
N LEU A 3 0.79 3.42 -19.63
CA LEU A 3 -0.02 4.03 -18.56
C LEU A 3 -0.70 2.97 -17.66
N ASN A 4 -1.27 1.94 -18.28
CA ASN A 4 -1.92 0.83 -17.58
C ASN A 4 -0.98 0.07 -16.63
N GLN A 5 0.32 0.00 -16.95
CA GLN A 5 1.30 -0.66 -16.09
C GLN A 5 1.62 0.19 -14.86
N VAL A 6 1.70 1.51 -15.01
CA VAL A 6 1.93 2.44 -13.89
C VAL A 6 0.71 2.42 -12.96
N THR A 7 -0.49 2.55 -13.52
CA THR A 7 -1.73 2.49 -12.76
C THR A 7 -1.88 1.15 -12.04
N GLY A 8 -1.64 0.03 -12.74
CA GLY A 8 -1.68 -1.30 -12.14
C GLY A 8 -0.64 -1.49 -11.03
N CYS A 9 0.55 -0.91 -11.17
CA CYS A 9 1.59 -0.95 -10.15
C CYS A 9 1.16 -0.23 -8.86
N LEU A 10 0.70 1.02 -8.97
CA LEU A 10 0.32 1.84 -7.81
C LEU A 10 -0.96 1.29 -7.12
N LEU A 11 -1.95 0.86 -7.90
CA LEU A 11 -3.16 0.22 -7.35
C LEU A 11 -2.84 -1.14 -6.73
N GLY A 12 -1.97 -1.93 -7.36
CA GLY A 12 -1.53 -3.22 -6.83
C GLY A 12 -0.83 -3.08 -5.48
N LEU A 13 0.00 -2.04 -5.32
CA LEU A 13 0.61 -1.70 -4.04
C LEU A 13 -0.45 -1.37 -2.99
N ALA A 14 -1.38 -0.46 -3.28
CA ALA A 14 -2.39 -0.04 -2.31
C ALA A 14 -3.34 -1.20 -1.90
N VAL A 15 -3.73 -2.05 -2.85
CA VAL A 15 -4.54 -3.25 -2.56
C VAL A 15 -3.74 -4.27 -1.76
N GLY A 16 -2.47 -4.50 -2.15
CA GLY A 16 -1.57 -5.43 -1.46
C GLY A 16 -1.30 -5.02 -0.01
N ASP A 17 -1.03 -3.74 0.22
CA ASP A 17 -0.85 -3.16 1.55
C ASP A 17 -2.13 -3.27 2.39
N SER A 18 -3.24 -2.72 1.91
CA SER A 18 -4.50 -2.66 2.68
C SER A 18 -5.05 -4.03 3.09
N VAL A 19 -4.89 -5.04 2.23
CA VAL A 19 -5.32 -6.41 2.54
C VAL A 19 -4.21 -7.16 3.29
N GLY A 20 -2.94 -6.96 2.94
CA GLY A 20 -1.78 -7.59 3.52
C GLY A 20 -1.56 -7.26 5.00
N SER A 21 -1.90 -6.03 5.42
CA SER A 21 -1.80 -5.56 6.80
C SER A 21 -2.57 -6.43 7.80
N HIS A 22 -3.64 -7.12 7.36
CA HIS A 22 -4.40 -8.06 8.18
C HIS A 22 -3.59 -9.29 8.59
N PHE A 23 -2.50 -9.59 7.88
CA PHE A 23 -1.62 -10.72 8.09
C PHE A 23 -0.25 -10.32 8.63
N GLU A 24 -0.02 -9.02 8.85
CA GLU A 24 1.24 -8.52 9.36
C GLU A 24 1.57 -9.18 10.71
N GLY A 25 2.82 -9.64 10.85
CA GLY A 25 3.30 -10.34 12.04
C GLY A 25 2.76 -11.77 12.23
N GLN A 26 1.93 -12.29 11.32
CA GLN A 26 1.48 -13.68 11.36
C GLN A 26 2.47 -14.63 10.69
N GLU A 27 2.66 -15.80 11.29
CA GLU A 27 3.39 -16.88 10.65
C GLU A 27 2.62 -17.42 9.42
N PRO A 28 3.30 -17.80 8.32
CA PRO A 28 2.64 -18.24 7.09
C PRO A 28 1.64 -19.39 7.25
N HIS A 29 1.84 -20.25 8.26
CA HIS A 29 0.94 -21.38 8.50
C HIS A 29 -0.46 -20.95 9.01
N TRP A 30 -0.58 -19.80 9.67
CA TRP A 30 -1.88 -19.26 10.11
C TRP A 30 -2.72 -18.79 8.92
N VAL A 31 -2.08 -18.11 7.97
CA VAL A 31 -2.73 -17.67 6.73
C VAL A 31 -3.21 -18.88 5.91
N ARG A 32 -2.35 -19.89 5.73
CA ARG A 32 -2.70 -21.13 5.00
C ARG A 32 -3.80 -21.95 5.66
N ARG A 33 -3.94 -21.86 6.99
CA ARG A 33 -5.04 -22.51 7.71
C ARG A 33 -6.39 -21.83 7.42
N ARG A 34 -6.38 -20.51 7.20
CA ARG A 34 -7.56 -19.70 6.92
C ARG A 34 -7.94 -19.74 5.43
N TYR A 35 -6.97 -19.78 4.54
CA TYR A 35 -7.13 -19.76 3.09
C TYR A 35 -6.36 -20.91 2.45
N ALA A 36 -7.08 -21.88 1.88
CA ALA A 36 -6.48 -23.04 1.24
C ALA A 36 -5.70 -22.68 -0.03
N ASP A 37 -6.19 -21.69 -0.76
CA ASP A 37 -5.59 -21.16 -1.99
C ASP A 37 -6.00 -19.69 -2.21
N ALA A 38 -5.55 -19.12 -3.32
CA ALA A 38 -5.88 -17.74 -3.70
C ALA A 38 -7.37 -17.56 -4.03
N GLN A 39 -8.07 -18.59 -4.52
CA GLN A 39 -9.48 -18.49 -4.86
C GLN A 39 -10.33 -18.36 -3.59
N ALA A 40 -10.04 -19.18 -2.58
CA ALA A 40 -10.69 -19.10 -1.26
C ALA A 40 -10.48 -17.73 -0.59
N PHE A 41 -9.32 -17.11 -0.82
CA PHE A 41 -9.04 -15.75 -0.37
C PHE A 41 -9.88 -14.69 -1.10
N ILE A 42 -10.01 -14.79 -2.42
CA ILE A 42 -10.81 -13.86 -3.23
C ILE A 42 -12.30 -13.97 -2.89
N GLU A 43 -12.80 -15.19 -2.66
CA GLU A 43 -14.21 -15.45 -2.36
C GLU A 43 -14.60 -15.02 -0.93
N SER A 44 -13.64 -15.04 0.00
CA SER A 44 -13.87 -14.67 1.39
C SER A 44 -12.67 -13.89 1.97
N PRO A 45 -12.40 -12.67 1.49
CA PRO A 45 -11.26 -11.88 1.98
C PRO A 45 -11.39 -11.55 3.47
N PRO A 46 -10.31 -11.05 4.11
CA PRO A 46 -10.41 -10.52 5.47
C PRO A 46 -11.51 -9.44 5.55
N PRO A 47 -12.20 -9.31 6.68
CA PRO A 47 -13.32 -8.39 6.80
C PRO A 47 -12.85 -6.93 6.64
N PRO A 48 -13.65 -6.05 6.03
CA PRO A 48 -13.37 -4.62 6.00
C PRO A 48 -13.43 -4.00 7.41
N PRO A 49 -12.84 -2.82 7.63
CA PRO A 49 -12.27 -1.92 6.62
C PRO A 49 -10.83 -2.27 6.19
N TRP A 50 -10.54 -2.09 4.90
CA TRP A 50 -9.19 -2.26 4.34
C TRP A 50 -8.47 -0.92 4.25
N HIS A 51 -7.99 -0.44 5.39
CA HIS A 51 -7.16 0.76 5.42
C HIS A 51 -5.75 0.43 4.91
N TYR A 52 -5.21 1.31 4.06
CA TYR A 52 -3.80 1.26 3.72
C TYR A 52 -2.93 1.75 4.89
N THR A 53 -1.65 1.38 4.90
CA THR A 53 -0.69 1.68 5.97
C THR A 53 0.33 2.73 5.53
N ASP A 54 1.41 2.86 6.29
CA ASP A 54 2.54 3.74 5.98
C ASP A 54 3.17 3.39 4.62
N ASP A 55 3.12 2.15 4.17
CA ASP A 55 3.60 1.73 2.83
C ASP A 55 2.94 2.54 1.70
N THR A 56 1.61 2.59 1.66
CA THR A 56 0.88 3.39 0.65
C THR A 56 1.06 4.89 0.90
N GLN A 57 1.12 5.33 2.15
CA GLN A 57 1.34 6.75 2.47
C GLN A 57 2.68 7.25 1.93
N MET A 58 3.76 6.50 2.19
CA MET A 58 5.09 6.81 1.70
C MET A 58 5.16 6.73 0.18
N MET A 59 4.50 5.76 -0.44
CA MET A 59 4.40 5.67 -1.90
C MET A 59 3.76 6.92 -2.50
N ILE A 60 2.68 7.43 -1.90
CA ILE A 60 2.02 8.68 -2.34
C ILE A 60 2.99 9.85 -2.23
N GLY A 61 3.64 10.03 -1.07
CA GLY A 61 4.60 11.12 -0.85
C GLY A 61 5.78 11.09 -1.83
N VAL A 62 6.36 9.92 -2.07
CA VAL A 62 7.44 9.74 -3.07
C VAL A 62 6.94 10.07 -4.48
N THR A 63 5.73 9.64 -4.83
CA THR A 63 5.15 9.91 -6.15
C THR A 63 4.87 11.40 -6.35
N GLN A 64 4.39 12.10 -5.32
CA GLN A 64 4.18 13.55 -5.34
C GLN A 64 5.49 14.31 -5.53
N ALA A 65 6.53 13.97 -4.78
CA ALA A 65 7.85 14.57 -4.94
C ALA A 65 8.42 14.36 -6.35
N LEU A 66 8.26 13.15 -6.93
CA LEU A 66 8.67 12.87 -8.31
C LEU A 66 7.92 13.71 -9.34
N ILE A 67 6.62 13.90 -9.16
CA ILE A 67 5.80 14.73 -10.06
C ILE A 67 6.22 16.20 -9.95
N GLN A 68 6.54 16.67 -8.75
CA GLN A 68 6.92 18.06 -8.50
C GLN A 68 8.31 18.39 -9.04
N ASP A 69 9.31 17.58 -8.69
CA ASP A 69 10.72 17.92 -8.91
C ASP A 69 11.32 17.21 -10.13
N GLY A 70 10.62 16.20 -10.70
CA GLY A 70 11.11 15.39 -11.81
C GLY A 70 12.24 14.40 -11.44
N GLN A 71 12.64 14.40 -10.17
CA GLN A 71 13.67 13.54 -9.57
C GLN A 71 13.40 13.37 -8.08
N ILE A 72 14.08 12.41 -7.44
CA ILE A 72 14.00 12.25 -5.99
C ILE A 72 14.94 13.24 -5.32
N GLU A 73 14.37 14.30 -4.75
CA GLU A 73 15.04 15.16 -3.80
C GLU A 73 14.64 14.75 -2.38
N SER A 74 15.63 14.40 -1.55
CA SER A 74 15.37 13.85 -0.20
C SER A 74 14.56 14.77 0.70
N ALA A 75 14.68 16.09 0.52
CA ALA A 75 13.94 17.07 1.31
C ALA A 75 12.43 17.05 0.98
N THR A 76 12.07 17.06 -0.30
CA THR A 76 10.67 17.06 -0.77
C THR A 76 9.98 15.73 -0.47
N ALA A 77 10.66 14.60 -0.74
CA ALA A 77 10.10 13.28 -0.45
C ALA A 77 9.80 13.07 1.04
N HIS A 78 10.64 13.65 1.92
CA HIS A 78 10.42 13.60 3.36
C HIS A 78 9.27 14.48 3.82
N SER A 79 9.12 15.70 3.28
CA SER A 79 8.02 16.59 3.65
C SER A 79 6.67 16.03 3.25
N ASP A 80 6.54 15.56 2.01
CA ASP A 80 5.25 15.09 1.48
C ASP A 80 4.76 13.83 2.19
N ALA A 81 5.67 12.89 2.49
CA ALA A 81 5.35 11.72 3.28
C ALA A 81 4.96 12.08 4.73
N SER A 82 5.63 13.07 5.33
CA SER A 82 5.36 13.50 6.71
C SER A 82 4.02 14.23 6.84
N ASP A 83 3.68 15.09 5.87
CA ASP A 83 2.42 15.84 5.87
C ASP A 83 1.21 14.91 5.72
N LEU A 84 1.37 13.83 4.96
CA LEU A 84 0.35 12.80 4.81
C LEU A 84 0.14 12.02 6.11
N TYR A 85 1.21 11.69 6.83
CA TYR A 85 1.15 11.07 8.16
C TYR A 85 0.38 11.94 9.16
N VAL A 86 0.65 13.25 9.19
CA VAL A 86 -0.05 14.20 10.08
C VAL A 86 -1.53 14.36 9.72
N THR A 87 -1.87 14.26 8.44
CA THR A 87 -3.25 14.48 7.95
C THR A 87 -4.15 13.26 8.15
N LEU A 88 -3.60 12.05 8.10
CA LEU A 88 -4.37 10.80 8.18
C LEU A 88 -4.37 10.13 9.57
N SER A 89 -3.49 10.56 10.49
CA SER A 89 -3.47 10.10 11.89
C SER A 89 -4.37 10.92 12.85
N LYS A 90 -5.39 11.62 12.34
CA LYS A 90 -6.37 12.37 13.14
C LYS A 90 -7.78 11.84 12.99
#